data_AF-A0ABD1LRL6-F1
#
_entry.id   AF-A0ABD1LRL6-F1
#
_cell.length_a   1.000
_cell.length_b   1.000
_cell.length_c   1.000
_cell.angle_alpha   90.00
_cell.angle_beta   90.00
_cell.angle_gamma   90.00
#
_symmetry.space_group_name_H-M   'P 1'
#
loop_
_entity.id
_entity.type
_entity.pdbx_description
1 polymer ?
#
loop_
_entity_poly.entity_id
_entity_poly.type
_entity_poly.pdbx_seq_one_letter_code
_entity_poly.pdbx_strand_id
1 'polypeptide(L)'
;MASSLLSPSFSSFLRTKVRPMLPFSHSQTQRIVINFIHSLASKHFNFRHPFCPKVLTLLQLTLFFLFFSERSGSLRSLFSAMQQRDSGQNPLCCVHAAAPTFHHWISSVFGASFWGFCDSFRSWFVIGACFGVFQVRTGMTLTEKILARASEKAQLCPGDNVWVNVDIFMTHDVCGPGSIGVFKREFGEDAKVWDREKVVMIPDHYIFTNDERANRNVDIIRDFCHEQNIKYFYDITDRSNFKANPDYKGVCHVALAQEGHCRPGEVLLGTDSHTCTAGAFGQFATGIGTTDGGFVLGTGKLLLKVPPTLRFVMDGEMPDYLLSKDLILQVSALSHTSVSVGHIIIGEITVAGATYKSMEFVGTTIESLNMEERMTLCNMAVEAGGKNGVIPADSTTFKYLKDKTSVPYEPVYSDQQARFLSEYRFDVSKLEPVVAKPHSPDNRALARECKDVKIDRVYIGSCTGGKTEDFMAAAKVFLASGKKVKVPTYLVPATQKVWMDVYSLPVPGSGGKTCSQIFEEAGCDTPASPSCAACLGGPKDTYARMNEPQASSLPVLKHLVIQVCVSTTNRNFPGRMGHKEGQVYLASPYTAAASALTGYVTDPREFLQ
;
A
#
# COMPACT_ATOMS: atom_id res chain seq x y z
N MET A 1 -24.18 43.95 -4.62
CA MET A 1 -24.16 44.66 -5.92
C MET A 1 -23.51 43.75 -6.94
N ALA A 2 -24.21 43.48 -8.06
CA ALA A 2 -23.78 42.81 -9.31
C ALA A 2 -23.31 41.34 -9.18
N SER A 3 -23.97 40.27 -9.68
CA SER A 3 -24.89 40.00 -10.80
C SER A 3 -24.37 40.30 -12.21
N SER A 4 -24.56 39.31 -13.10
CA SER A 4 -24.18 39.21 -14.54
C SER A 4 -22.72 38.77 -14.77
N LEU A 5 -22.45 37.62 -15.37
CA LEU A 5 -22.64 37.34 -16.80
C LEU A 5 -22.87 35.83 -17.05
N LEU A 6 -24.04 35.51 -17.59
CA LEU A 6 -24.34 34.28 -18.33
C LEU A 6 -24.61 34.70 -19.78
N SER A 7 -24.03 33.99 -20.75
CA SER A 7 -24.43 34.05 -22.15
C SER A 7 -24.94 32.67 -22.63
N PRO A 8 -25.86 32.61 -23.62
CA PRO A 8 -26.77 31.50 -23.81
C PRO A 8 -26.49 30.72 -25.10
N SER A 9 -26.16 29.44 -25.01
CA SER A 9 -25.97 28.59 -26.19
C SER A 9 -26.25 27.11 -25.94
N PHE A 10 -27.44 26.76 -25.43
CA PHE A 10 -27.89 25.36 -25.46
C PHE A 10 -29.41 25.15 -25.60
N SER A 11 -30.22 26.20 -25.74
CA SER A 11 -31.68 26.08 -25.83
C SER A 11 -32.27 26.10 -27.26
N SER A 12 -31.46 26.22 -28.32
CA SER A 12 -31.97 26.29 -29.71
C SER A 12 -31.92 24.98 -30.51
N PHE A 13 -31.43 23.87 -29.93
CA PHE A 13 -31.28 22.61 -30.69
C PHE A 13 -32.40 21.58 -30.49
N LEU A 14 -33.34 21.80 -29.56
CA LEU A 14 -34.42 20.83 -29.25
C LEU A 14 -35.83 21.26 -29.71
N ARG A 15 -35.94 22.27 -30.58
CA ARG A 15 -37.23 22.68 -31.17
C ARG A 15 -37.15 22.83 -32.67
N THR A 16 -37.08 21.73 -33.42
CA THR A 16 -37.70 21.58 -34.76
C THR A 16 -37.28 20.26 -35.41
N LYS A 17 -38.18 19.27 -35.43
CA LYS A 17 -38.45 18.29 -36.51
C LYS A 17 -39.08 17.00 -35.96
N VAL A 18 -40.37 17.06 -35.58
CA VAL A 18 -41.32 15.95 -35.82
C VAL A 18 -42.70 16.59 -36.01
N ARG A 19 -43.28 16.45 -37.21
CA ARG A 19 -44.68 16.81 -37.50
C ARG A 19 -45.63 15.86 -36.75
N PRO A 20 -46.82 16.29 -36.30
CA PRO A 20 -47.78 15.41 -35.66
C PRO A 20 -48.38 14.44 -36.69
N MET A 21 -48.20 13.13 -36.49
CA MET A 21 -49.07 12.13 -37.13
C MET A 21 -50.36 12.02 -36.29
N LEU A 22 -51.50 12.12 -36.97
CA LEU A 22 -52.84 11.90 -36.41
C LEU A 22 -52.96 10.51 -35.76
N PRO A 23 -53.79 10.33 -34.72
CA PRO A 23 -53.87 9.06 -34.00
C PRO A 23 -54.57 7.98 -34.86
N PHE A 24 -53.96 6.80 -34.92
CA PHE A 24 -54.64 5.59 -35.38
C PHE A 24 -55.81 5.25 -34.43
N SER A 25 -56.93 4.80 -34.99
CA SER A 25 -58.07 4.36 -34.17
C SER A 25 -57.72 3.15 -33.30
N HIS A 26 -58.35 3.04 -32.13
CA HIS A 26 -58.14 2.00 -31.11
C HIS A 26 -58.15 0.55 -31.66
N SER A 27 -58.88 0.31 -32.76
CA SER A 27 -58.98 -1.01 -33.39
C SER A 27 -57.75 -1.39 -34.24
N GLN A 28 -56.95 -0.43 -34.68
CA GLN A 28 -55.75 -0.66 -35.51
C GLN A 28 -54.53 -1.04 -34.66
N THR A 29 -54.38 -0.47 -33.47
CA THR A 29 -53.30 -0.80 -32.53
C THR A 29 -53.46 -2.21 -31.94
N GLN A 30 -54.69 -2.62 -31.62
CA GLN A 30 -54.98 -4.00 -31.17
C GLN A 30 -54.68 -5.04 -32.27
N ARG A 31 -55.00 -4.74 -33.54
CA ARG A 31 -54.68 -5.63 -34.66
C ARG A 31 -53.17 -5.77 -34.90
N ILE A 32 -52.38 -4.71 -34.70
CA ILE A 32 -50.91 -4.78 -34.86
C ILE A 32 -50.29 -5.64 -33.76
N VAL A 33 -50.72 -5.50 -32.51
CA VAL A 33 -50.20 -6.29 -31.38
C VAL A 33 -50.62 -7.75 -31.48
N ILE A 34 -51.87 -8.04 -31.86
CA ILE A 34 -52.35 -9.42 -32.05
C ILE A 34 -51.65 -10.08 -33.25
N ASN A 35 -51.44 -9.35 -34.36
CA ASN A 35 -50.70 -9.88 -35.52
C ASN A 35 -49.20 -10.09 -35.22
N PHE A 36 -48.60 -9.27 -34.34
CA PHE A 36 -47.22 -9.43 -33.89
C PHE A 36 -47.07 -10.67 -32.99
N ILE A 37 -48.04 -10.91 -32.10
CA ILE A 37 -48.10 -12.10 -31.24
C ILE A 37 -48.34 -13.37 -32.08
N HIS A 38 -49.25 -13.32 -33.07
CA HIS A 38 -49.48 -14.44 -33.99
C HIS A 38 -48.25 -14.73 -34.87
N SER A 39 -47.51 -13.70 -35.33
CA SER A 39 -46.27 -13.88 -36.10
C SER A 39 -45.11 -14.44 -35.27
N LEU A 40 -45.12 -14.27 -33.95
CA LEU A 40 -44.16 -14.86 -33.02
C LEU A 40 -44.51 -16.33 -32.69
N ALA A 41 -45.81 -16.67 -32.65
CA ALA A 41 -46.27 -18.02 -32.38
C ALA A 41 -46.20 -18.96 -33.61
N SER A 42 -46.22 -18.43 -34.84
CA SER A 42 -46.27 -19.22 -36.08
C SER A 42 -44.89 -19.56 -36.69
N LYS A 43 -43.78 -19.16 -36.07
CA LYS A 43 -42.43 -19.54 -36.52
C LYS A 43 -41.86 -20.58 -35.57
N HIS A 44 -41.79 -21.84 -36.03
CA HIS A 44 -41.03 -22.90 -35.37
C HIS A 44 -39.55 -22.51 -35.27
N PHE A 45 -39.17 -21.87 -34.16
CA PHE A 45 -37.78 -21.61 -33.82
C PHE A 45 -37.28 -22.72 -32.90
N ASN A 46 -36.54 -23.65 -33.49
CA ASN A 46 -35.69 -24.60 -32.79
C ASN A 46 -34.54 -23.82 -32.12
N PHE A 47 -34.57 -23.66 -30.79
CA PHE A 47 -33.45 -23.06 -30.05
C PHE A 47 -32.90 -24.03 -28.99
N ARG A 48 -31.76 -24.64 -29.32
CA ARG A 48 -30.78 -25.13 -28.33
C ARG A 48 -29.92 -23.93 -27.90
N HIS A 49 -30.27 -23.24 -26.82
CA HIS A 49 -29.40 -22.50 -25.87
C HIS A 49 -30.26 -21.57 -24.96
N PRO A 50 -29.87 -21.33 -23.70
CA PRO A 50 -30.74 -20.73 -22.69
C PRO A 50 -30.84 -19.20 -22.84
N PHE A 51 -32.06 -18.68 -22.85
CA PHE A 51 -32.37 -17.24 -22.85
C PHE A 51 -32.09 -16.59 -21.49
N CYS A 52 -31.58 -15.36 -21.52
CA CYS A 52 -31.21 -14.55 -20.35
C CYS A 52 -32.46 -14.16 -19.51
N PRO A 53 -32.50 -14.44 -18.19
CA PRO A 53 -33.64 -14.14 -17.31
C PRO A 53 -34.07 -12.67 -17.30
N LYS A 54 -33.16 -11.75 -17.60
CA LYS A 54 -33.39 -10.29 -17.55
C LYS A 54 -34.42 -9.79 -18.57
N VAL A 55 -34.58 -10.47 -19.70
CA VAL A 55 -35.52 -10.05 -20.77
C VAL A 55 -36.96 -10.42 -20.40
N LEU A 56 -37.17 -11.56 -19.74
CA LEU A 56 -38.51 -11.98 -19.29
C LEU A 56 -39.01 -11.07 -18.16
N THR A 57 -38.13 -10.69 -17.23
CA THR A 57 -38.45 -9.77 -16.13
C THR A 57 -38.80 -8.38 -16.64
N LEU A 58 -38.11 -7.88 -17.67
CA LEU A 58 -38.43 -6.58 -18.27
C LEU A 58 -39.81 -6.61 -18.93
N LEU A 59 -40.13 -7.67 -19.69
CA LEU A 59 -41.42 -7.86 -20.34
C LEU A 59 -42.58 -7.94 -19.33
N GLN A 60 -42.38 -8.65 -18.22
CA GLN A 60 -43.37 -8.75 -17.15
C GLN A 60 -43.58 -7.42 -16.42
N LEU A 61 -42.51 -6.67 -16.15
CA LEU A 61 -42.61 -5.33 -15.55
C LEU A 61 -43.29 -4.32 -16.49
N THR A 62 -43.00 -4.36 -17.80
CA THR A 62 -43.67 -3.49 -18.78
C THR A 62 -45.16 -3.80 -18.89
N LEU A 63 -45.56 -5.07 -18.90
CA LEU A 63 -46.97 -5.48 -18.87
C LEU A 63 -47.66 -5.06 -17.56
N PHE A 64 -46.97 -5.17 -16.43
CA PHE A 64 -47.48 -4.75 -15.12
C PHE A 64 -47.74 -3.23 -15.06
N PHE A 65 -46.81 -2.41 -15.58
CA PHE A 65 -46.96 -0.96 -15.61
C PHE A 65 -48.02 -0.48 -16.62
N LEU A 66 -48.16 -1.15 -17.77
CA LEU A 66 -49.21 -0.83 -18.75
C LEU A 66 -50.61 -1.14 -18.20
N PHE A 67 -50.76 -2.22 -17.43
CA PHE A 67 -52.04 -2.60 -16.84
C PHE A 67 -52.48 -1.68 -15.68
N PHE A 68 -51.53 -1.16 -14.89
CA PHE A 68 -51.82 -0.23 -13.79
C PHE A 68 -51.97 1.24 -14.24
N SER A 69 -51.48 1.59 -15.43
CA SER A 69 -51.67 2.92 -16.02
C SER A 69 -53.12 3.18 -16.49
N GLU A 70 -53.96 2.15 -16.62
CA GLU A 70 -55.33 2.26 -17.15
C GLU A 70 -56.43 2.49 -16.09
N ARG A 71 -56.12 2.57 -14.79
CA ARG A 71 -57.14 2.83 -13.74
C ARG A 71 -56.69 3.80 -12.64
N SER A 72 -56.50 5.07 -12.98
CA SER A 72 -56.21 6.15 -12.02
C SER A 72 -57.48 6.92 -11.63
N GLY A 73 -58.23 6.40 -10.66
CA GLY A 73 -59.40 7.08 -10.09
C GLY A 73 -59.47 7.11 -8.55
N SER A 74 -58.85 6.16 -7.84
CA SER A 74 -59.03 6.02 -6.38
C SER A 74 -57.80 6.29 -5.51
N LEU A 75 -56.69 6.76 -6.08
CA LEU A 75 -55.45 7.05 -5.33
C LEU A 75 -55.37 8.46 -4.73
N ARG A 76 -56.35 9.34 -5.00
CA ARG A 76 -56.39 10.71 -4.44
C ARG A 76 -57.00 10.80 -3.03
N SER A 77 -57.82 9.84 -2.60
CA SER A 77 -58.42 9.86 -1.25
C SER A 77 -57.49 9.29 -0.18
N LEU A 78 -56.56 8.40 -0.55
CA LEU A 78 -55.61 7.78 0.39
C LEU A 78 -54.49 8.76 0.82
N PHE A 79 -54.05 9.63 -0.08
CA PHE A 79 -53.01 10.63 0.20
C PHE A 79 -53.50 11.77 1.12
N SER A 80 -54.79 12.09 1.11
CA SER A 80 -55.36 13.13 1.98
C SER A 80 -55.53 12.68 3.44
N ALA A 81 -55.54 11.37 3.72
CA ALA A 81 -55.68 10.82 5.06
C ALA A 81 -54.34 10.65 5.80
N MET A 82 -53.20 10.68 5.08
CA MET A 82 -51.87 10.50 5.67
C MET A 82 -51.18 11.82 6.08
N GLN A 83 -51.81 12.98 5.84
CA GLN A 83 -51.20 14.29 6.07
C GLN A 83 -51.72 15.02 7.33
N GLN A 84 -52.50 14.34 8.18
CA GLN A 84 -52.87 14.82 9.51
C GLN A 84 -52.64 13.73 10.56
N ARG A 85 -51.46 13.76 11.21
CA ARG A 85 -51.25 13.42 12.64
C ARG A 85 -49.77 13.47 12.97
N ASP A 86 -49.41 14.51 13.71
CA ASP A 86 -48.15 14.71 14.39
C ASP A 86 -48.25 14.07 15.78
N SER A 87 -47.51 12.98 16.03
CA SER A 87 -47.09 12.51 17.37
C SER A 87 -46.39 11.15 17.23
N GLY A 88 -45.15 11.06 17.70
CA GLY A 88 -44.27 9.91 17.50
C GLY A 88 -44.84 8.57 17.99
N GLN A 89 -44.80 7.57 17.10
CA GLN A 89 -44.77 6.13 17.41
C GLN A 89 -44.34 5.33 16.16
N ASN A 90 -43.79 4.13 16.41
CA ASN A 90 -43.02 3.24 15.53
C ASN A 90 -43.81 2.77 14.25
N PRO A 91 -43.20 2.70 13.03
CA PRO A 91 -43.95 2.47 11.77
C PRO A 91 -44.50 1.04 11.54
N LEU A 92 -44.20 0.09 12.44
CA LEU A 92 -44.56 -1.32 12.27
C LEU A 92 -46.00 -1.68 12.70
N CYS A 93 -46.73 -0.78 13.38
CA CYS A 93 -48.11 -1.07 13.84
C CYS A 93 -49.22 -0.75 12.83
N CYS A 94 -48.96 0.00 11.76
CA CYS A 94 -50.01 0.45 10.84
C CYS A 94 -50.38 -0.57 9.75
N VAL A 95 -49.61 -1.64 9.57
CA VAL A 95 -49.83 -2.63 8.50
C VAL A 95 -50.84 -3.72 8.89
N HIS A 96 -51.13 -3.91 10.18
CA HIS A 96 -52.05 -4.96 10.65
C HIS A 96 -53.54 -4.54 10.69
N ALA A 97 -53.87 -3.27 10.47
CA ALA A 97 -55.24 -2.77 10.63
C ALA A 97 -56.06 -2.65 9.32
N ALA A 98 -55.48 -2.94 8.15
CA ALA A 98 -56.15 -2.76 6.84
C ALA A 98 -56.46 -4.06 6.08
N ALA A 99 -56.20 -5.23 6.68
CA ALA A 99 -56.41 -6.53 6.04
C ALA A 99 -57.90 -6.94 5.83
N PRO A 100 -58.88 -6.60 6.70
CA PRO A 100 -60.24 -7.11 6.55
C PRO A 100 -61.06 -6.45 5.42
N THR A 101 -60.76 -5.19 5.08
CA THR A 101 -61.50 -4.41 4.07
C THR A 101 -61.09 -4.73 2.64
N PHE A 102 -59.85 -5.18 2.42
CA PHE A 102 -59.35 -5.59 1.11
C PHE A 102 -59.91 -6.95 0.67
N HIS A 103 -60.12 -7.85 1.64
CA HIS A 103 -60.60 -9.21 1.39
C HIS A 103 -62.08 -9.25 0.96
N HIS A 104 -62.89 -8.30 1.43
CA HIS A 104 -64.31 -8.19 1.07
C HIS A 104 -64.53 -7.59 -0.33
N TRP A 105 -63.58 -6.79 -0.82
CA TRP A 105 -63.64 -6.16 -2.15
C TRP A 105 -63.21 -7.10 -3.28
N ILE A 106 -62.20 -7.96 -3.05
CA ILE A 106 -61.78 -8.96 -4.05
C ILE A 106 -62.87 -10.02 -4.28
N SER A 107 -63.54 -10.46 -3.21
CA SER A 107 -64.61 -11.48 -3.29
C SER A 107 -65.85 -11.00 -4.03
N SER A 108 -66.14 -9.69 -4.08
CA SER A 108 -67.31 -9.15 -4.81
C SER A 108 -67.07 -8.94 -6.30
N VAL A 109 -65.81 -8.95 -6.76
CA VAL A 109 -65.45 -8.64 -8.15
C VAL A 109 -65.11 -9.90 -8.97
N PHE A 110 -64.55 -10.95 -8.36
CA PHE A 110 -63.95 -12.05 -9.15
C PHE A 110 -64.62 -13.43 -9.04
N GLY A 111 -65.62 -13.62 -8.17
CA GLY A 111 -66.30 -14.91 -8.03
C GLY A 111 -65.37 -16.08 -7.64
N ALA A 112 -65.94 -17.25 -7.36
CA ALA A 112 -65.24 -18.40 -6.75
C ALA A 112 -64.13 -19.04 -7.62
N SER A 113 -63.85 -18.53 -8.82
CA SER A 113 -62.92 -19.14 -9.77
C SER A 113 -61.47 -18.62 -9.68
N PHE A 114 -61.17 -17.67 -8.80
CA PHE A 114 -59.81 -17.12 -8.64
C PHE A 114 -58.92 -17.91 -7.67
N TRP A 115 -59.50 -18.82 -6.86
CA TRP A 115 -58.78 -19.51 -5.78
C TRP A 115 -57.88 -20.66 -6.23
N GLY A 116 -57.97 -21.12 -7.48
CA GLY A 116 -57.03 -22.10 -8.04
C GLY A 116 -55.66 -21.51 -8.41
N PHE A 117 -55.56 -20.18 -8.59
CA PHE A 117 -54.32 -19.51 -8.99
C PHE A 117 -53.53 -18.94 -7.78
N CYS A 118 -54.19 -18.78 -6.62
CA CYS A 118 -53.59 -18.21 -5.42
C CYS A 118 -52.77 -19.19 -4.57
N ASP A 119 -52.96 -20.50 -4.69
CA ASP A 119 -52.18 -21.48 -3.92
C ASP A 119 -50.71 -21.59 -4.40
N SER A 120 -50.43 -21.33 -5.68
CA SER A 120 -49.04 -21.20 -6.16
C SER A 120 -48.37 -19.89 -5.75
N PHE A 121 -49.15 -18.85 -5.39
CA PHE A 121 -48.60 -17.56 -4.93
C PHE A 121 -48.26 -17.56 -3.43
N ARG A 122 -48.92 -18.41 -2.63
CA ARG A 122 -48.63 -18.55 -1.19
C ARG A 122 -47.25 -19.17 -0.94
N SER A 123 -46.80 -20.06 -1.82
CA SER A 123 -45.43 -20.60 -1.79
C SER A 123 -44.37 -19.56 -2.14
N TRP A 124 -44.69 -18.55 -2.95
CA TRP A 124 -43.75 -17.46 -3.28
C TRP A 124 -43.65 -16.41 -2.16
N PHE A 125 -44.73 -16.15 -1.42
CA PHE A 125 -44.70 -15.19 -0.31
C PHE A 125 -43.97 -15.72 0.93
N VAL A 126 -43.98 -17.04 1.16
CA VAL A 126 -43.17 -17.68 2.22
C VAL A 126 -41.68 -17.74 1.82
N ILE A 127 -41.36 -17.82 0.54
CA ILE A 127 -39.97 -17.69 0.04
C ILE A 127 -39.51 -16.22 0.07
N GLY A 128 -40.43 -15.27 -0.12
CA GLY A 128 -40.17 -13.82 -0.06
C GLY A 128 -39.82 -13.27 1.33
N ALA A 129 -40.27 -13.92 2.40
CA ALA A 129 -39.94 -13.53 3.78
C ALA A 129 -38.59 -14.11 4.28
N CYS A 130 -37.94 -14.96 3.49
CA CYS A 130 -36.56 -15.42 3.71
C CYS A 130 -35.51 -14.65 2.89
N PHE A 131 -35.91 -13.63 2.12
CA PHE A 131 -34.96 -12.68 1.56
C PHE A 131 -34.52 -11.72 2.68
N GLY A 132 -33.59 -12.20 3.50
CA GLY A 132 -32.68 -11.32 4.22
C GLY A 132 -32.18 -10.27 3.26
N VAL A 133 -32.11 -9.02 3.72
CA VAL A 133 -31.53 -7.90 3.01
C VAL A 133 -30.31 -8.41 2.24
N PHE A 134 -30.43 -8.54 0.92
CA PHE A 134 -29.28 -8.75 0.05
C PHE A 134 -28.49 -7.44 0.14
N GLN A 135 -27.71 -7.28 1.21
CA GLN A 135 -26.60 -6.36 1.18
C GLN A 135 -25.75 -6.83 0.02
N VAL A 136 -25.77 -6.08 -1.07
CA VAL A 136 -24.79 -6.23 -2.13
C VAL A 136 -23.44 -6.02 -1.45
N ARG A 137 -22.73 -7.11 -1.13
CA ARG A 137 -21.41 -7.06 -0.54
C ARG A 137 -20.52 -6.29 -1.51
N THR A 138 -20.25 -5.02 -1.21
CA THR A 138 -19.24 -4.25 -1.93
C THR A 138 -17.90 -4.92 -1.67
N GLY A 139 -17.17 -5.22 -2.76
CA GLY A 139 -15.88 -5.88 -2.65
C GLY A 139 -14.91 -5.01 -1.86
N MET A 140 -14.08 -5.66 -1.07
CA MET A 140 -13.07 -5.01 -0.24
C MET A 140 -11.68 -5.15 -0.85
N THR A 141 -10.89 -4.09 -0.74
CA THR A 141 -9.45 -4.10 -1.03
C THR A 141 -8.69 -4.95 -0.02
N LEU A 142 -7.43 -5.28 -0.32
CA LEU A 142 -6.57 -6.06 0.56
C LEU A 142 -6.47 -5.42 1.96
N THR A 143 -6.17 -4.13 2.02
CA THR A 143 -6.10 -3.36 3.27
C THR A 143 -7.43 -3.36 4.03
N GLU A 144 -8.56 -3.18 3.33
CA GLU A 144 -9.88 -3.21 3.97
C GLU A 144 -10.18 -4.57 4.60
N LYS A 145 -9.84 -5.69 3.93
CA LYS A 145 -10.03 -7.04 4.49
C LYS A 145 -9.17 -7.30 5.72
N ILE A 146 -7.92 -6.87 5.71
CA ILE A 146 -7.00 -7.01 6.85
C ILE A 146 -7.57 -6.28 8.07
N LEU A 147 -8.00 -5.03 7.87
CA LEU A 147 -8.58 -4.20 8.93
C LEU A 147 -9.95 -4.71 9.37
N ALA A 148 -10.77 -5.26 8.45
CA ALA A 148 -12.07 -5.85 8.77
C ALA A 148 -11.90 -7.05 9.72
N ARG A 149 -10.99 -7.97 9.38
CA ARG A 149 -10.59 -9.09 10.24
C ARG A 149 -10.07 -8.60 11.59
N ALA A 150 -9.13 -7.66 11.59
CA ALA A 150 -8.49 -7.17 12.81
C ALA A 150 -9.42 -6.35 13.73
N SER A 151 -10.53 -5.83 13.20
CA SER A 151 -11.56 -5.12 13.95
C SER A 151 -12.82 -5.96 14.21
N GLU A 152 -12.78 -7.26 13.89
CA GLU A 152 -13.90 -8.21 14.05
C GLU A 152 -15.18 -7.75 13.31
N LYS A 153 -15.00 -7.08 12.17
CA LYS A 153 -16.09 -6.60 11.31
C LYS A 153 -16.16 -7.41 10.02
N ALA A 154 -17.37 -7.67 9.55
CA ALA A 154 -17.57 -8.40 8.30
C ALA A 154 -17.23 -7.58 7.05
N GLN A 155 -17.29 -6.25 7.16
CA GLN A 155 -17.08 -5.33 6.04
C GLN A 155 -16.63 -3.96 6.55
N LEU A 156 -15.78 -3.30 5.78
CA LEU A 156 -15.35 -1.91 5.99
C LEU A 156 -15.39 -1.11 4.70
N CYS A 157 -15.47 0.21 4.85
CA CYS A 157 -15.31 1.16 3.76
C CYS A 157 -14.22 2.18 4.11
N PRO A 158 -13.54 2.77 3.11
CA PRO A 158 -12.63 3.88 3.34
C PRO A 158 -13.30 5.01 4.12
N GLY A 159 -12.61 5.50 5.15
CA GLY A 159 -13.11 6.55 6.03
C GLY A 159 -13.69 6.07 7.36
N ASP A 160 -14.01 4.78 7.50
CA ASP A 160 -14.46 4.20 8.76
C ASP A 160 -13.36 4.30 9.84
N ASN A 161 -13.75 4.65 11.07
CA ASN A 161 -12.86 4.57 12.23
C ASN A 161 -13.13 3.27 12.98
N VAL A 162 -12.08 2.47 13.20
CA VAL A 162 -12.20 1.13 13.78
C VAL A 162 -11.12 0.87 14.82
N TRP A 163 -11.50 0.22 15.92
CA TRP A 163 -10.54 -0.34 16.86
C TRP A 163 -9.96 -1.60 16.24
N VAL A 164 -8.63 -1.62 16.11
CA VAL A 164 -7.90 -2.69 15.45
C VAL A 164 -7.08 -3.43 16.49
N ASN A 165 -7.25 -4.75 16.57
CA ASN A 165 -6.39 -5.62 17.35
C ASN A 165 -5.02 -5.72 16.63
N VAL A 166 -3.95 -5.42 17.36
CA VAL A 166 -2.59 -5.41 16.83
C VAL A 166 -2.00 -6.82 16.94
N ASP A 167 -1.47 -7.34 15.84
CA ASP A 167 -0.84 -8.66 15.82
C ASP A 167 0.61 -8.59 16.30
N ILE A 168 1.36 -7.59 15.84
CA ILE A 168 2.74 -7.31 16.26
C ILE A 168 2.93 -5.79 16.44
N PHE A 169 3.54 -5.40 17.55
CA PHE A 169 4.06 -4.05 17.76
C PHE A 169 5.57 -4.07 17.80
N MET A 170 6.21 -3.21 17.02
CA MET A 170 7.66 -3.04 17.03
C MET A 170 8.06 -1.64 17.49
N THR A 171 9.06 -1.55 18.37
CA THR A 171 9.74 -0.29 18.65
C THR A 171 11.24 -0.49 18.74
N HIS A 172 11.96 0.62 18.70
CA HIS A 172 13.42 0.65 18.68
C HIS A 172 13.97 1.69 19.67
N ASP A 173 15.28 1.79 19.76
CA ASP A 173 16.04 2.68 20.64
C ASP A 173 15.69 4.17 20.56
N VAL A 174 15.29 4.70 19.40
CA VAL A 174 14.94 6.13 19.28
C VAL A 174 13.58 6.45 19.91
N CYS A 175 12.56 5.66 19.59
CA CYS A 175 11.16 5.94 19.94
C CYS A 175 10.63 5.10 21.11
N GLY A 176 11.32 4.01 21.44
CA GLY A 176 10.99 3.08 22.53
C GLY A 176 10.92 3.77 23.89
N PRO A 177 11.95 4.54 24.30
CA PRO A 177 11.92 5.24 25.59
C PRO A 177 10.71 6.17 25.75
N GLY A 178 10.33 6.89 24.69
CA GLY A 178 9.15 7.74 24.70
C GLY A 178 7.85 6.94 24.84
N SER A 179 7.74 5.82 24.13
CA SER A 179 6.56 4.94 24.18
C SER A 179 6.41 4.26 25.55
N ILE A 180 7.54 3.81 26.13
CA ILE A 180 7.61 3.24 27.49
C ILE A 180 7.20 4.30 28.53
N GLY A 181 7.70 5.53 28.40
CA GLY A 181 7.33 6.62 29.30
C GLY A 181 5.84 6.95 29.27
N VAL A 182 5.20 6.93 28.09
CA VAL A 182 3.74 7.07 27.98
C VAL A 182 3.03 5.88 28.61
N PHE A 183 3.45 4.66 28.31
CA PHE A 183 2.87 3.44 28.88
C PHE A 183 2.87 3.48 30.42
N LYS A 184 4.03 3.75 31.04
CA LYS A 184 4.16 3.82 32.50
C LYS A 184 3.33 4.95 33.11
N ARG A 185 3.28 6.12 32.45
CA ARG A 185 2.48 7.26 32.93
C ARG A 185 0.97 6.99 32.92
N GLU A 186 0.46 6.39 31.84
CA GLU A 186 -0.99 6.24 31.65
C GLU A 186 -1.54 4.93 32.25
N PHE A 187 -0.73 3.86 32.30
CA PHE A 187 -1.15 2.54 32.81
C PHE A 187 -0.58 2.21 34.20
N GLY A 188 0.41 2.97 34.68
CA GLY A 188 1.10 2.78 35.97
C GLY A 188 2.49 2.16 35.83
N GLU A 189 3.36 2.42 36.81
CA GLU A 189 4.76 1.94 36.82
C GLU A 189 4.87 0.41 36.86
N ASP A 190 3.95 -0.26 37.55
CA ASP A 190 3.92 -1.73 37.68
C ASP A 190 3.09 -2.41 36.59
N ALA A 191 2.59 -1.66 35.61
CA ALA A 191 1.75 -2.20 34.54
C ALA A 191 2.50 -3.24 33.71
N LYS A 192 1.76 -4.24 33.23
CA LYS A 192 2.28 -5.25 32.30
C LYS A 192 1.84 -4.96 30.88
N VAL A 193 2.75 -5.16 29.93
CA VAL A 193 2.43 -5.06 28.50
C VAL A 193 1.31 -6.05 28.14
N TRP A 194 0.48 -5.68 27.17
CA TRP A 194 -0.71 -6.49 26.83
C TRP A 194 -0.35 -7.93 26.43
N ASP A 195 0.76 -8.11 25.73
CA ASP A 195 1.28 -9.41 25.31
C ASP A 195 2.78 -9.33 25.04
N ARG A 196 3.57 -9.94 25.93
CA ARG A 196 5.04 -9.96 25.85
C ARG A 196 5.60 -10.73 24.64
N GLU A 197 4.77 -11.50 23.95
CA GLU A 197 5.12 -12.24 22.72
C GLU A 197 4.69 -11.50 21.45
N LYS A 198 3.94 -10.40 21.56
CA LYS A 198 3.58 -9.56 20.41
C LYS A 198 4.30 -8.22 20.37
N VAL A 199 5.17 -7.98 21.35
CA VAL A 199 6.06 -6.82 21.42
C VAL A 199 7.45 -7.23 20.96
N VAL A 200 7.96 -6.53 19.94
CA VAL A 200 9.30 -6.73 19.37
C VAL A 200 10.15 -5.49 19.61
N MET A 201 11.33 -5.69 20.19
CA MET A 201 12.25 -4.64 20.61
C MET A 201 13.59 -4.80 19.89
N ILE A 202 13.96 -3.82 19.05
CA ILE A 202 15.17 -3.90 18.20
C ILE A 202 15.96 -2.59 18.31
N PRO A 203 17.10 -2.55 19.02
CA PRO A 203 18.02 -1.41 18.97
C PRO A 203 18.93 -1.46 17.74
N ASP A 204 18.74 -0.57 16.76
CA ASP A 204 19.51 -0.57 15.51
C ASP A 204 20.06 0.79 15.05
N HIS A 205 19.60 1.89 15.66
CA HIS A 205 19.97 3.24 15.22
C HIS A 205 21.21 3.79 15.94
N TYR A 206 21.32 3.51 17.24
CA TYR A 206 22.29 4.09 18.17
C TYR A 206 23.18 3.04 18.84
N ILE A 207 23.15 1.80 18.37
CA ILE A 207 23.83 0.69 19.05
C ILE A 207 25.37 0.76 18.98
N PHE A 208 25.92 1.51 18.03
CA PHE A 208 27.37 1.63 17.75
C PHE A 208 27.94 3.04 17.94
N THR A 209 27.43 3.79 18.92
CA THR A 209 27.92 5.13 19.25
C THR A 209 28.44 5.22 20.69
N ASN A 210 29.39 6.11 20.92
CA ASN A 210 29.87 6.52 22.23
C ASN A 210 29.04 7.67 22.83
N ASP A 211 28.01 8.16 22.15
CA ASP A 211 27.14 9.23 22.67
C ASP A 211 26.33 8.75 23.89
N GLU A 212 26.51 9.43 25.01
CA GLU A 212 25.88 9.06 26.28
C GLU A 212 24.35 9.11 26.23
N ARG A 213 23.76 10.05 25.47
CA ARG A 213 22.30 10.20 25.40
C ARG A 213 21.68 9.08 24.57
N ALA A 214 22.35 8.71 23.49
CA ALA A 214 21.99 7.61 22.63
C ALA A 214 22.12 6.26 23.37
N ASN A 215 23.20 6.07 24.14
CA ASN A 215 23.39 4.89 24.98
C ASN A 215 22.34 4.77 26.09
N ARG A 216 22.00 5.87 26.76
CA ARG A 216 20.91 5.90 27.76
C ARG A 216 19.58 5.40 27.18
N ASN A 217 19.28 5.72 25.92
CA ASN A 217 18.06 5.23 25.28
C ASN A 217 18.05 3.70 25.12
N VAL A 218 19.20 3.11 24.75
CA VAL A 218 19.37 1.66 24.66
C VAL A 218 19.23 1.01 26.04
N ASP A 219 19.79 1.63 27.08
CA ASP A 219 19.68 1.10 28.44
C ASP A 219 18.22 1.11 28.94
N ILE A 220 17.44 2.17 28.67
CA ILE A 220 16.02 2.24 29.03
C ILE A 220 15.21 1.09 28.40
N ILE A 221 15.42 0.81 27.11
CA ILE A 221 14.68 -0.28 26.46
C ILE A 221 15.13 -1.65 26.98
N ARG A 222 16.42 -1.81 27.34
CA ARG A 222 16.97 -3.05 27.89
C ARG A 222 16.36 -3.34 29.26
N ASP A 223 16.36 -2.35 30.15
CA ASP A 223 15.74 -2.45 31.47
C ASP A 223 14.26 -2.82 31.36
N PHE A 224 13.53 -2.15 30.46
CA PHE A 224 12.12 -2.46 30.21
C PHE A 224 11.90 -3.88 29.67
N CYS A 225 12.74 -4.35 28.75
CA CYS A 225 12.65 -5.71 28.21
C CYS A 225 12.85 -6.77 29.30
N HIS A 226 13.79 -6.54 30.22
CA HIS A 226 14.02 -7.42 31.36
C HIS A 226 12.85 -7.36 32.37
N GLU A 227 12.39 -6.16 32.72
CA GLU A 227 11.27 -5.93 33.65
C GLU A 227 9.95 -6.59 33.19
N GLN A 228 9.67 -6.52 31.88
CA GLN A 228 8.46 -7.03 31.26
C GLN A 228 8.61 -8.46 30.72
N ASN A 229 9.82 -9.02 30.78
CA ASN A 229 10.17 -10.32 30.23
C ASN A 229 9.74 -10.46 28.76
N ILE A 230 10.09 -9.45 27.94
CA ILE A 230 9.79 -9.41 26.51
C ILE A 230 10.52 -10.55 25.81
N LYS A 231 9.78 -11.38 25.07
CA LYS A 231 10.32 -12.57 24.40
C LYS A 231 11.22 -12.21 23.22
N TYR A 232 10.83 -11.19 22.45
CA TYR A 232 11.49 -10.80 21.21
C TYR A 232 12.30 -9.53 21.39
N PHE A 233 13.41 -9.65 22.11
CA PHE A 233 14.40 -8.58 22.32
C PHE A 233 15.69 -8.92 21.58
N TYR A 234 16.03 -8.12 20.57
CA TYR A 234 17.10 -8.40 19.61
C TYR A 234 18.30 -7.45 19.77
N ASP A 235 18.81 -7.36 20.99
CA ASP A 235 19.96 -6.50 21.33
C ASP A 235 21.29 -7.24 21.19
N ILE A 236 22.37 -6.47 21.18
CA ILE A 236 23.73 -6.97 21.20
C ILE A 236 24.15 -7.32 22.64
N THR A 237 24.61 -8.55 22.85
CA THR A 237 25.07 -9.05 24.16
C THR A 237 26.50 -8.63 24.48
N ASP A 238 27.39 -8.68 23.48
CA ASP A 238 28.79 -8.27 23.56
C ASP A 238 29.05 -6.97 22.77
N ARG A 239 29.39 -5.91 23.49
CA ARG A 239 29.67 -4.57 22.98
C ARG A 239 31.17 -4.26 22.93
N SER A 240 32.03 -5.19 23.36
CA SER A 240 33.48 -4.98 23.46
C SER A 240 34.18 -4.91 22.11
N ASN A 241 33.60 -5.58 21.10
CA ASN A 241 34.06 -5.53 19.72
C ASN A 241 32.84 -5.37 18.81
N PHE A 242 32.66 -4.16 18.27
CA PHE A 242 31.52 -3.82 17.43
C PHE A 242 31.46 -4.61 16.10
N LYS A 243 32.39 -5.54 15.82
CA LYS A 243 32.38 -6.39 14.63
C LYS A 243 31.53 -7.64 14.85
N ALA A 244 30.64 -7.92 13.87
CA ALA A 244 29.94 -9.18 13.68
C ALA A 244 29.51 -9.89 14.98
N ASN A 245 28.37 -9.48 15.54
CA ASN A 245 27.82 -10.13 16.72
C ASN A 245 26.70 -11.10 16.32
N PRO A 246 26.82 -12.41 16.61
CA PRO A 246 25.86 -13.42 16.17
C PRO A 246 24.45 -13.25 16.77
N ASP A 247 24.33 -12.63 17.94
CA ASP A 247 23.06 -12.46 18.64
C ASP A 247 22.25 -11.27 18.10
N TYR A 248 22.95 -10.28 17.55
CA TYR A 248 22.36 -9.05 17.07
C TYR A 248 21.72 -9.21 15.69
N LYS A 249 20.51 -8.67 15.50
CA LYS A 249 19.73 -8.85 14.27
C LYS A 249 19.81 -7.71 13.27
N GLY A 250 20.30 -6.53 13.66
CA GLY A 250 20.44 -5.39 12.73
C GLY A 250 19.16 -4.58 12.52
N VAL A 251 19.07 -3.94 11.36
CA VAL A 251 18.01 -2.99 10.98
C VAL A 251 16.62 -3.58 11.16
N CYS A 252 15.80 -2.89 11.94
CA CYS A 252 14.52 -3.38 12.47
C CYS A 252 13.60 -4.02 11.42
N HIS A 253 13.37 -3.38 10.28
CA HIS A 253 12.43 -3.88 9.26
C HIS A 253 12.93 -5.12 8.51
N VAL A 254 14.25 -5.29 8.39
CA VAL A 254 14.84 -6.49 7.77
C VAL A 254 14.92 -7.61 8.80
N ALA A 255 15.26 -7.30 10.05
CA ALA A 255 15.23 -8.23 11.16
C ALA A 255 13.82 -8.80 11.40
N LEU A 256 12.77 -7.96 11.40
CA LEU A 256 11.38 -8.41 11.51
C LEU A 256 11.01 -9.47 10.46
N ALA A 257 11.41 -9.23 9.20
CA ALA A 257 11.18 -10.17 8.11
C ALA A 257 11.97 -11.48 8.30
N GLN A 258 13.26 -11.37 8.63
CA GLN A 258 14.16 -12.53 8.78
C GLN A 258 13.77 -13.42 9.97
N GLU A 259 13.25 -12.83 11.05
CA GLU A 259 12.83 -13.53 12.28
C GLU A 259 11.35 -13.96 12.27
N GLY A 260 10.65 -13.82 11.14
CA GLY A 260 9.31 -14.39 10.96
C GLY A 260 8.15 -13.61 11.60
N HIS A 261 8.35 -12.31 11.84
CA HIS A 261 7.32 -11.42 12.39
C HIS A 261 6.40 -10.83 11.32
N CYS A 262 6.80 -10.85 10.05
CA CYS A 262 5.99 -10.35 8.94
C CYS A 262 5.14 -11.47 8.33
N ARG A 263 3.89 -11.65 8.82
CA ARG A 263 3.00 -12.73 8.38
C ARG A 263 1.78 -12.19 7.62
N PRO A 264 1.41 -12.78 6.45
CA PRO A 264 0.29 -12.32 5.63
C PRO A 264 -1.02 -12.18 6.39
N GLY A 265 -1.77 -11.14 6.04
CA GLY A 265 -3.10 -10.87 6.60
C GLY A 265 -3.10 -10.15 7.95
N GLU A 266 -1.94 -9.96 8.58
CA GLU A 266 -1.82 -9.34 9.90
C GLU A 266 -1.70 -7.80 9.89
N VAL A 267 -1.90 -7.21 11.07
CA VAL A 267 -1.67 -5.79 11.38
C VAL A 267 -0.38 -5.65 12.18
N LEU A 268 0.62 -4.99 11.59
CA LEU A 268 1.89 -4.70 12.24
C LEU A 268 2.05 -3.19 12.44
N LEU A 269 2.10 -2.75 13.69
CA LEU A 269 2.33 -1.35 14.04
C LEU A 269 3.76 -1.17 14.53
N GLY A 270 4.36 -0.02 14.26
CA GLY A 270 5.67 0.29 14.82
C GLY A 270 5.92 1.76 14.97
N THR A 271 6.87 2.11 15.82
CA THR A 271 7.19 3.52 16.12
C THR A 271 8.19 4.14 15.14
N ASP A 272 8.48 3.43 14.04
CA ASP A 272 9.27 3.91 12.92
C ASP A 272 8.38 4.21 11.70
N SER A 273 8.73 5.23 10.92
CA SER A 273 7.94 5.61 9.74
C SER A 273 7.90 4.55 8.64
N HIS A 274 8.94 3.72 8.53
CA HIS A 274 9.11 2.73 7.46
C HIS A 274 8.60 1.35 7.84
N THR A 275 7.81 1.22 8.92
CA THR A 275 7.08 0.00 9.26
C THR A 275 6.21 -0.51 8.10
N CYS A 276 5.83 0.37 7.17
CA CYS A 276 5.17 0.00 5.91
C CYS A 276 5.93 -1.02 5.05
N THR A 277 7.23 -1.24 5.29
CA THR A 277 8.03 -2.32 4.67
C THR A 277 7.37 -3.69 4.80
N ALA A 278 6.75 -3.98 5.95
CA ALA A 278 6.14 -5.28 6.22
C ALA A 278 4.91 -5.56 5.33
N GLY A 279 4.35 -4.54 4.68
CA GLY A 279 3.29 -4.73 3.69
C GLY A 279 3.74 -5.49 2.43
N ALA A 280 5.05 -5.67 2.20
CA ALA A 280 5.58 -6.60 1.20
C ALA A 280 5.10 -8.06 1.40
N PHE A 281 4.67 -8.39 2.61
CA PHE A 281 4.17 -9.71 3.01
C PHE A 281 2.64 -9.81 2.98
N GLY A 282 1.94 -8.80 2.45
CA GLY A 282 0.47 -8.75 2.49
C GLY A 282 -0.08 -8.40 3.87
N GLN A 283 0.65 -7.57 4.63
CA GLN A 283 0.22 -7.01 5.91
C GLN A 283 -0.29 -5.58 5.76
N PHE A 284 -1.19 -5.18 6.66
CA PHE A 284 -1.39 -3.77 6.92
C PHE A 284 -0.34 -3.33 7.94
N ALA A 285 0.65 -2.57 7.49
CA ALA A 285 1.75 -2.12 8.34
C ALA A 285 1.96 -0.60 8.24
N THR A 286 2.03 0.08 9.38
CA THR A 286 2.17 1.55 9.41
C THR A 286 3.01 1.99 10.61
N GLY A 287 3.76 3.06 10.40
CA GLY A 287 4.35 3.84 11.49
C GLY A 287 3.29 4.54 12.32
N ILE A 288 3.51 4.63 13.63
CA ILE A 288 2.68 5.35 14.61
C ILE A 288 3.57 6.17 15.56
N GLY A 289 2.97 7.16 16.24
CA GLY A 289 3.71 8.01 17.19
C GLY A 289 4.02 7.29 18.51
N THR A 290 4.84 7.91 19.36
CA THR A 290 5.17 7.36 20.68
C THR A 290 3.96 7.26 21.62
N THR A 291 3.02 8.20 21.54
CA THR A 291 1.76 8.15 22.32
C THR A 291 0.92 6.94 21.92
N ASP A 292 0.72 6.73 20.62
CA ASP A 292 0.01 5.56 20.11
C ASP A 292 0.75 4.27 20.48
N GLY A 293 2.09 4.27 20.41
CA GLY A 293 2.92 3.14 20.81
C GLY A 293 2.75 2.78 22.29
N GLY A 294 2.73 3.77 23.19
CA GLY A 294 2.43 3.56 24.62
C GLY A 294 1.02 3.02 24.86
N PHE A 295 0.03 3.48 24.08
CA PHE A 295 -1.34 2.97 24.15
C PHE A 295 -1.43 1.52 23.65
N VAL A 296 -0.73 1.17 22.57
CA VAL A 296 -0.64 -0.20 22.06
C VAL A 296 0.03 -1.09 23.10
N LEU A 297 1.14 -0.67 23.73
CA LEU A 297 1.80 -1.42 24.81
C LEU A 297 0.85 -1.80 25.94
N GLY A 298 -0.11 -0.93 26.31
CA GLY A 298 -1.08 -1.22 27.36
C GLY A 298 -2.30 -2.02 26.92
N THR A 299 -2.76 -1.87 25.67
CA THR A 299 -4.07 -2.39 25.25
C THR A 299 -4.03 -3.44 24.14
N GLY A 300 -2.95 -3.50 23.37
CA GLY A 300 -2.86 -4.29 22.14
C GLY A 300 -3.80 -3.81 21.03
N LYS A 301 -4.32 -2.58 21.13
CA LYS A 301 -5.29 -2.02 20.18
C LYS A 301 -4.90 -0.61 19.74
N LEU A 302 -5.39 -0.19 18.58
CA LEU A 302 -5.33 1.21 18.16
C LEU A 302 -6.57 1.59 17.34
N LEU A 303 -7.03 2.84 17.49
CA LEU A 303 -8.08 3.38 16.64
C LEU A 303 -7.48 3.82 15.31
N LEU A 304 -7.89 3.18 14.22
CA LEU A 304 -7.40 3.47 12.88
C LEU A 304 -8.54 3.88 11.96
N LYS A 305 -8.25 4.86 11.10
CA LYS A 305 -9.12 5.22 9.99
C LYS A 305 -8.76 4.38 8.77
N VAL A 306 -9.73 3.68 8.20
CA VAL A 306 -9.54 2.84 7.01
C VAL A 306 -9.14 3.73 5.82
N PRO A 307 -7.95 3.53 5.22
CA PRO A 307 -7.50 4.36 4.10
C PRO A 307 -8.14 3.91 2.78
N PRO A 308 -8.45 4.83 1.84
CA PRO A 308 -8.71 4.44 0.46
C PRO A 308 -7.42 3.94 -0.20
N THR A 309 -7.56 3.06 -1.20
CA THR A 309 -6.42 2.42 -1.87
C THR A 309 -6.15 3.00 -3.26
N LEU A 310 -4.89 3.33 -3.54
CA LEU A 310 -4.34 3.57 -4.88
C LEU A 310 -3.71 2.27 -5.37
N ARG A 311 -4.07 1.84 -6.59
CA ARG A 311 -3.54 0.61 -7.17
C ARG A 311 -2.49 0.91 -8.24
N PHE A 312 -1.35 0.24 -8.16
CA PHE A 312 -0.24 0.33 -9.10
C PHE A 312 -0.05 -1.02 -9.76
N VAL A 313 -0.45 -1.13 -11.03
CA VAL A 313 -0.28 -2.33 -11.84
C VAL A 313 1.02 -2.18 -12.63
N MET A 314 2.00 -3.02 -12.34
CA MET A 314 3.32 -3.02 -12.97
C MET A 314 3.50 -4.33 -13.74
N ASP A 315 3.40 -4.23 -15.07
CA ASP A 315 3.47 -5.35 -15.99
C ASP A 315 4.70 -5.23 -16.90
N GLY A 316 5.14 -6.37 -17.45
CA GLY A 316 6.32 -6.46 -18.31
C GLY A 316 7.52 -7.14 -17.64
N GLU A 317 8.50 -7.49 -18.46
CA GLU A 317 9.76 -8.09 -18.01
C GLU A 317 10.69 -6.99 -17.47
N MET A 318 11.22 -7.19 -16.26
CA MET A 318 12.17 -6.26 -15.65
C MET A 318 13.51 -6.34 -16.41
N PRO A 319 14.02 -5.24 -16.99
CA PRO A 319 15.36 -5.23 -17.57
C PRO A 319 16.45 -5.50 -16.52
N ASP A 320 17.51 -6.22 -16.91
CA ASP A 320 18.61 -6.66 -16.02
C ASP A 320 19.44 -5.53 -15.38
N TYR A 321 19.20 -4.28 -15.79
CA TYR A 321 19.84 -3.08 -15.26
C TYR A 321 18.95 -2.28 -14.30
N LEU A 322 17.73 -2.75 -14.03
CA LEU A 322 16.81 -2.13 -13.07
C LEU A 322 16.68 -2.96 -11.79
N LEU A 323 16.36 -2.27 -10.71
CA LEU A 323 15.91 -2.87 -9.46
C LEU A 323 14.60 -2.23 -9.02
N SER A 324 13.93 -2.84 -8.06
CA SER A 324 12.73 -2.27 -7.43
C SER A 324 12.91 -0.85 -6.87
N LYS A 325 14.15 -0.46 -6.54
CA LYS A 325 14.49 0.92 -6.18
C LYS A 325 14.20 1.90 -7.33
N ASP A 326 14.53 1.53 -8.57
CA ASP A 326 14.23 2.35 -9.75
C ASP A 326 12.72 2.43 -9.99
N LEU A 327 11.99 1.33 -9.78
CA LEU A 327 10.52 1.31 -9.90
C LEU A 327 9.85 2.28 -8.93
N ILE A 328 10.17 2.20 -7.63
CA ILE A 328 9.50 3.04 -6.63
C ILE A 328 9.88 4.51 -6.77
N LEU A 329 11.10 4.83 -7.23
CA LEU A 329 11.50 6.19 -7.57
C LEU A 329 10.79 6.74 -8.81
N GLN A 330 10.45 5.89 -9.80
CA GLN A 330 9.60 6.28 -10.92
C GLN A 330 8.16 6.55 -10.44
N VAL A 331 7.63 5.70 -9.54
CA VAL A 331 6.29 5.88 -8.96
C VAL A 331 6.20 7.12 -8.07
N SER A 332 7.22 7.40 -7.26
CA SER A 332 7.23 8.54 -6.32
C SER A 332 7.48 9.89 -6.98
N ALA A 333 7.86 9.89 -8.26
CA ALA A 333 8.21 11.09 -9.00
C ALA A 333 7.29 11.31 -10.20
N LEU A 334 6.01 11.02 -10.02
CA LEU A 334 4.94 11.36 -10.96
C LEU A 334 4.72 12.89 -11.02
N SER A 335 5.76 13.65 -11.40
CA SER A 335 5.72 15.07 -11.70
C SER A 335 6.49 15.37 -12.99
N HIS A 336 5.83 16.13 -13.87
CA HIS A 336 6.43 16.87 -15.00
C HIS A 336 6.83 16.13 -16.29
N THR A 337 5.99 15.25 -16.84
CA THR A 337 6.04 15.09 -18.31
C THR A 337 4.67 14.79 -18.91
N SER A 338 4.11 15.78 -19.59
CA SER A 338 3.16 15.55 -20.68
C SER A 338 3.92 14.87 -21.83
N VAL A 339 4.16 13.56 -21.73
CA VAL A 339 4.55 12.76 -22.89
C VAL A 339 3.53 11.66 -23.04
N SER A 340 2.65 11.86 -24.02
CA SER A 340 1.84 10.80 -24.58
C SER A 340 2.76 9.82 -25.30
N VAL A 341 3.00 8.66 -24.71
CA VAL A 341 3.24 7.44 -25.50
C VAL A 341 2.35 6.33 -24.93
N GLY A 342 1.16 6.21 -25.50
CA GLY A 342 0.23 5.09 -25.29
C GLY A 342 -0.58 5.12 -24.00
N HIS A 343 -1.52 6.06 -23.87
CA HIS A 343 -2.52 6.15 -22.80
C HIS A 343 -1.98 6.30 -21.36
N ILE A 344 -1.39 7.45 -21.07
CA ILE A 344 -1.13 7.89 -19.70
C ILE A 344 -1.88 9.22 -19.49
N ILE A 345 -3.07 9.14 -18.89
CA ILE A 345 -3.67 10.26 -18.15
C ILE A 345 -3.31 9.98 -16.68
N ILE A 346 -2.15 10.43 -16.22
CA ILE A 346 -1.67 10.16 -14.86
C ILE A 346 -1.49 11.48 -14.11
N GLY A 347 -2.32 11.65 -13.08
CA GLY A 347 -2.20 12.69 -12.07
C GLY A 347 -1.14 12.37 -11.02
N GLU A 348 -0.74 13.42 -10.33
CA GLU A 348 0.40 13.55 -9.42
C GLU A 348 0.44 12.50 -8.30
N ILE A 349 1.62 11.90 -8.07
CA ILE A 349 1.98 11.31 -6.78
C ILE A 349 3.34 11.86 -6.37
N THR A 350 3.34 13.12 -5.93
CA THR A 350 4.48 13.79 -5.28
C THR A 350 4.69 13.21 -3.87
N VAL A 351 5.56 13.80 -3.05
CA VAL A 351 5.72 13.42 -1.61
C VAL A 351 4.43 13.39 -0.79
N ALA A 352 3.33 13.97 -1.29
CA ALA A 352 2.01 13.99 -0.63
C ALA A 352 0.89 13.30 -1.45
N GLY A 353 1.21 12.68 -2.58
CA GLY A 353 0.18 12.10 -3.46
C GLY A 353 -0.62 10.97 -2.82
N ALA A 354 0.06 10.15 -2.03
CA ALA A 354 -0.54 9.03 -1.32
C ALA A 354 -0.91 9.36 0.14
N THR A 355 -0.91 10.64 0.54
CA THR A 355 -1.29 11.06 1.91
C THR A 355 -2.66 10.51 2.31
N TYR A 356 -2.68 9.78 3.43
CA TYR A 356 -3.82 9.03 4.00
C TYR A 356 -4.36 7.88 3.13
N LYS A 357 -3.58 7.37 2.17
CA LYS A 357 -3.98 6.30 1.25
C LYS A 357 -3.09 5.08 1.39
N SER A 358 -3.64 3.91 1.09
CA SER A 358 -2.86 2.67 0.91
C SER A 358 -2.35 2.59 -0.52
N MET A 359 -1.11 2.17 -0.73
CA MET A 359 -0.54 1.91 -2.04
C MET A 359 -0.47 0.39 -2.28
N GLU A 360 -1.34 -0.14 -3.13
CA GLU A 360 -1.39 -1.57 -3.48
C GLU A 360 -0.64 -1.82 -4.79
N PHE A 361 0.46 -2.58 -4.73
CA PHE A 361 1.28 -2.92 -5.90
C PHE A 361 0.95 -4.34 -6.39
N VAL A 362 0.63 -4.48 -7.68
CA VAL A 362 0.26 -5.74 -8.34
C VAL A 362 0.83 -5.78 -9.76
N GLY A 363 0.68 -6.90 -10.47
CA GLY A 363 1.08 -7.06 -11.87
C GLY A 363 2.19 -8.08 -12.05
N THR A 364 2.45 -8.46 -13.30
CA THR A 364 3.37 -9.57 -13.62
C THR A 364 4.79 -9.30 -13.13
N THR A 365 5.23 -8.04 -13.16
CA THR A 365 6.56 -7.68 -12.65
C THR A 365 6.62 -7.92 -11.14
N ILE A 366 5.62 -7.46 -10.38
CA ILE A 366 5.56 -7.61 -8.91
C ILE A 366 5.60 -9.08 -8.49
N GLU A 367 4.87 -9.94 -9.20
CA GLU A 367 4.87 -11.38 -8.98
C GLU A 367 6.26 -12.01 -9.20
N SER A 368 7.04 -11.49 -10.16
CA SER A 368 8.40 -11.98 -10.44
C SER A 368 9.46 -11.53 -9.43
N LEU A 369 9.21 -10.45 -8.67
CA LEU A 369 10.16 -9.91 -7.69
C LEU A 369 10.37 -10.87 -6.52
N ASN A 370 11.62 -10.95 -6.05
CA ASN A 370 11.94 -11.59 -4.77
C ASN A 370 11.43 -10.75 -3.58
N MET A 371 11.43 -11.33 -2.37
CA MET A 371 10.91 -10.62 -1.19
C MET A 371 11.70 -9.37 -0.80
N GLU A 372 13.02 -9.35 -0.99
CA GLU A 372 13.86 -8.20 -0.65
C GLU A 372 13.52 -7.00 -1.56
N GLU A 373 13.28 -7.27 -2.84
CA GLU A 373 12.81 -6.27 -3.81
C GLU A 373 11.42 -5.72 -3.47
N ARG A 374 10.47 -6.59 -3.11
CA ARG A 374 9.14 -6.20 -2.63
C ARG A 374 9.22 -5.34 -1.37
N MET A 375 10.14 -5.64 -0.45
CA MET A 375 10.40 -4.83 0.73
C MET A 375 10.85 -3.42 0.36
N THR A 376 11.71 -3.27 -0.65
CA THR A 376 12.14 -1.95 -1.14
C THR A 376 10.96 -1.11 -1.66
N LEU A 377 10.03 -1.72 -2.41
CA LEU A 377 8.81 -1.04 -2.89
C LEU A 377 7.93 -0.54 -1.72
N CYS A 378 7.57 -1.44 -0.81
CA CYS A 378 6.66 -1.11 0.29
C CYS A 378 7.31 -0.17 1.32
N ASN A 379 8.64 -0.24 1.50
CA ASN A 379 9.38 0.68 2.37
C ASN A 379 9.17 2.13 1.96
N MET A 380 9.32 2.44 0.67
CA MET A 380 9.28 3.82 0.21
C MET A 380 7.86 4.37 -0.02
N ALA A 381 6.81 3.59 0.26
CA ALA A 381 5.42 4.07 0.20
C ALA A 381 5.19 5.32 1.07
N VAL A 382 5.83 5.39 2.24
CA VAL A 382 5.73 6.55 3.14
C VAL A 382 6.37 7.81 2.56
N GLU A 383 7.32 7.69 1.64
CA GLU A 383 7.96 8.85 0.98
C GLU A 383 7.05 9.53 -0.04
N ALA A 384 6.00 8.83 -0.51
CA ALA A 384 4.88 9.40 -1.27
C ALA A 384 3.73 9.88 -0.36
N GLY A 385 3.92 9.85 0.96
CA GLY A 385 2.90 10.13 1.98
C GLY A 385 1.96 8.96 2.25
N GLY A 386 2.20 7.79 1.63
CA GLY A 386 1.39 6.59 1.79
C GLY A 386 1.27 6.16 3.25
N LYS A 387 0.06 5.80 3.68
CA LYS A 387 -0.18 5.22 5.01
C LYS A 387 0.51 3.86 5.15
N ASN A 388 0.46 3.07 4.08
CA ASN A 388 1.21 1.84 3.90
C ASN A 388 1.39 1.54 2.41
N GLY A 389 2.40 0.74 2.08
CA GLY A 389 2.48 -0.01 0.82
C GLY A 389 2.08 -1.46 1.09
N VAL A 390 1.41 -2.12 0.15
CA VAL A 390 1.00 -3.53 0.31
C VAL A 390 1.13 -4.29 -1.01
N ILE A 391 1.62 -5.53 -0.92
CA ILE A 391 1.70 -6.49 -2.03
C ILE A 391 0.97 -7.78 -1.59
N PRO A 392 0.02 -8.31 -2.37
CA PRO A 392 -0.63 -9.58 -2.06
C PRO A 392 0.39 -10.73 -1.90
N ALA A 393 0.20 -11.56 -0.89
CA ALA A 393 1.10 -12.69 -0.63
C ALA A 393 0.92 -13.81 -1.67
N ASP A 394 2.03 -14.32 -2.19
CA ASP A 394 2.06 -15.40 -3.18
C ASP A 394 3.09 -16.49 -2.82
N SER A 395 3.39 -17.38 -3.77
CA SER A 395 4.37 -18.45 -3.58
C SER A 395 5.75 -17.97 -3.14
N THR A 396 6.18 -16.78 -3.57
CA THR A 396 7.46 -16.19 -3.17
C THR A 396 7.42 -15.79 -1.69
N THR A 397 6.31 -15.20 -1.25
CA THR A 397 6.07 -14.87 0.17
C THR A 397 6.03 -16.12 1.03
N PHE A 398 5.26 -17.14 0.64
CA PHE A 398 5.15 -18.38 1.41
C PHE A 398 6.48 -19.15 1.47
N LYS A 399 7.24 -19.19 0.37
CA LYS A 399 8.58 -19.80 0.33
C LYS A 399 9.54 -19.09 1.29
N TYR A 400 9.49 -17.75 1.35
CA TYR A 400 10.35 -16.99 2.25
C TYR A 400 10.05 -17.29 3.73
N LEU A 401 8.76 -17.43 4.08
CA LEU A 401 8.30 -17.62 5.46
C LEU A 401 8.36 -19.05 5.97
N LYS A 402 8.44 -20.05 5.08
CA LYS A 402 8.36 -21.49 5.41
C LYS A 402 9.20 -21.91 6.61
N ASP A 403 10.43 -21.41 6.71
CA ASP A 403 11.39 -21.78 7.77
C ASP A 403 11.61 -20.66 8.81
N LYS A 404 10.80 -19.60 8.78
CA LYS A 404 10.97 -18.42 9.66
C LYS A 404 9.92 -18.33 10.75
N THR A 405 8.75 -18.93 10.53
CA THR A 405 7.66 -18.86 11.51
C THR A 405 6.84 -20.13 11.52
N SER A 406 6.44 -20.55 12.72
CA SER A 406 5.50 -21.64 12.97
C SER A 406 4.12 -21.13 13.42
N VAL A 407 3.97 -19.82 13.59
CA VAL A 407 2.71 -19.20 14.00
C VAL A 407 1.74 -19.24 12.81
N PRO A 408 0.50 -19.73 12.98
CA PRO A 408 -0.47 -19.79 11.90
C PRO A 408 -0.90 -18.37 11.49
N TYR A 409 -1.09 -18.18 10.18
CA TYR A 409 -1.56 -16.93 9.60
C TYR A 409 -2.49 -17.22 8.41
N GLU A 410 -3.34 -16.25 8.07
CA GLU A 410 -4.31 -16.37 6.98
C GLU A 410 -4.09 -15.23 5.97
N PRO A 411 -3.54 -15.51 4.78
CA PRO A 411 -3.43 -14.50 3.73
C PRO A 411 -4.82 -14.09 3.24
N VAL A 412 -5.00 -12.79 3.00
CA VAL A 412 -6.22 -12.23 2.43
C VAL A 412 -5.90 -11.56 1.10
N TYR A 413 -6.92 -11.37 0.25
CA TYR A 413 -6.76 -10.89 -1.12
C TYR A 413 -7.90 -9.92 -1.47
N SER A 414 -7.60 -8.87 -2.24
CA SER A 414 -8.62 -7.96 -2.79
C SER A 414 -9.74 -8.73 -3.50
N ASP A 415 -11.00 -8.36 -3.26
CA ASP A 415 -12.13 -8.91 -4.00
C ASP A 415 -12.08 -8.49 -5.47
N GLN A 416 -12.63 -9.31 -6.37
CA GLN A 416 -12.71 -8.98 -7.80
C GLN A 416 -13.49 -7.66 -8.05
N GLN A 417 -14.51 -7.38 -7.24
CA GLN A 417 -15.29 -6.15 -7.29
C GLN A 417 -14.83 -5.07 -6.29
N ALA A 418 -13.59 -5.15 -5.78
CA ALA A 418 -13.00 -4.13 -4.93
C ALA A 418 -12.90 -2.79 -5.66
N ARG A 419 -13.11 -1.68 -4.92
CA ARG A 419 -13.05 -0.33 -5.48
C ARG A 419 -11.75 0.34 -5.06
N PHE A 420 -10.98 0.77 -6.05
CA PHE A 420 -9.76 1.57 -5.86
C PHE A 420 -10.07 3.04 -6.12
N LEU A 421 -9.41 3.94 -5.38
CA LEU A 421 -9.55 5.38 -5.59
C LEU A 421 -9.02 5.79 -6.97
N SER A 422 -7.85 5.27 -7.34
CA SER A 422 -7.25 5.39 -8.66
C SER A 422 -6.47 4.13 -8.98
N GLU A 423 -6.34 3.80 -10.26
CA GLU A 423 -5.49 2.73 -10.77
C GLU A 423 -4.49 3.30 -11.79
N TYR A 424 -3.21 2.99 -11.59
CA TYR A 424 -2.10 3.40 -12.45
C TYR A 424 -1.46 2.17 -13.06
N ARG A 425 -1.15 2.21 -14.36
CA ARG A 425 -0.56 1.07 -15.09
C ARG A 425 0.80 1.46 -15.65
N PHE A 426 1.80 0.61 -15.44
CA PHE A 426 3.18 0.82 -15.85
C PHE A 426 3.64 -0.37 -16.69
N ASP A 427 4.29 -0.05 -17.80
CA ASP A 427 5.04 -1.00 -18.60
C ASP A 427 6.51 -0.93 -18.17
N VAL A 428 6.94 -1.90 -17.38
CA VAL A 428 8.26 -1.92 -16.73
C VAL A 428 9.39 -2.06 -17.73
N SER A 429 9.16 -2.69 -18.89
CA SER A 429 10.21 -2.92 -19.89
C SER A 429 10.69 -1.63 -20.57
N LYS A 430 9.95 -0.52 -20.39
CA LYS A 430 10.29 0.81 -20.92
C LYS A 430 10.95 1.72 -19.90
N LEU A 431 11.12 1.26 -18.65
CA LEU A 431 11.71 2.08 -17.60
C LEU A 431 13.23 2.10 -17.74
N GLU A 432 13.80 3.20 -17.27
CA GLU A 432 15.24 3.45 -17.29
C GLU A 432 15.74 3.73 -15.87
N PRO A 433 17.04 3.54 -15.58
CA PRO A 433 17.62 3.86 -14.27
C PRO A 433 17.41 5.32 -13.89
N VAL A 434 17.06 5.55 -12.63
CA VAL A 434 16.73 6.89 -12.12
C VAL A 434 17.52 7.23 -10.86
N VAL A 435 17.63 8.54 -10.61
CA VAL A 435 18.12 9.08 -9.34
C VAL A 435 17.12 10.09 -8.78
N ALA A 436 16.97 10.13 -7.46
CA ALA A 436 16.27 11.23 -6.78
C ALA A 436 17.29 12.28 -6.34
N LYS A 437 17.27 13.43 -6.99
CA LYS A 437 18.18 14.54 -6.73
C LYS A 437 17.85 15.20 -5.38
N PRO A 438 18.84 15.83 -4.72
CA PRO A 438 18.58 16.61 -3.52
C PRO A 438 17.55 17.73 -3.77
N HIS A 439 16.74 18.14 -2.80
CA HIS A 439 16.62 17.62 -1.44
C HIS A 439 15.26 16.95 -1.19
N SER A 440 14.76 16.19 -2.16
CA SER A 440 13.48 15.50 -2.03
C SER A 440 13.48 14.14 -2.76
N PRO A 441 12.86 13.09 -2.19
CA PRO A 441 12.71 11.80 -2.88
C PRO A 441 11.90 11.86 -4.18
N ASP A 442 11.07 12.89 -4.37
CA ASP A 442 10.28 13.09 -5.59
C ASP A 442 11.01 13.90 -6.68
N ASN A 443 12.20 14.46 -6.40
CA ASN A 443 12.97 15.23 -7.38
C ASN A 443 13.78 14.32 -8.32
N ARG A 444 13.08 13.52 -9.12
CA ARG A 444 13.67 12.50 -9.97
C ARG A 444 14.32 13.07 -11.23
N ALA A 445 15.38 12.40 -11.67
CA ALA A 445 15.97 12.54 -12.99
C ALA A 445 16.40 11.15 -13.51
N LEU A 446 16.59 11.01 -14.81
CA LEU A 446 17.25 9.82 -15.33
C LEU A 446 18.72 9.83 -14.92
N ALA A 447 19.30 8.67 -14.60
CA ALA A 447 20.71 8.58 -14.22
C ALA A 447 21.64 9.18 -15.29
N ARG A 448 21.37 8.90 -16.58
CA ARG A 448 22.11 9.46 -17.73
C ARG A 448 22.09 10.99 -17.83
N GLU A 449 21.05 11.65 -17.30
CA GLU A 449 20.90 13.11 -17.34
C GLU A 449 21.74 13.79 -16.24
N CYS A 450 22.22 13.02 -15.26
CA CYS A 450 23.03 13.51 -14.15
C CYS A 450 24.53 13.24 -14.32
N LYS A 451 24.99 12.83 -15.51
CA LYS A 451 26.40 12.47 -15.78
C LYS A 451 27.45 13.53 -15.40
N ASP A 452 27.06 14.81 -15.40
CA ASP A 452 27.96 15.93 -15.05
C ASP A 452 28.02 16.19 -13.54
N VAL A 453 27.20 15.49 -12.74
CA VAL A 453 27.21 15.58 -11.28
C VAL A 453 28.39 14.81 -10.73
N LYS A 454 29.45 15.54 -10.35
CA LYS A 454 30.59 15.00 -9.62
C LYS A 454 30.16 14.58 -8.21
N ILE A 455 30.63 13.42 -7.77
CA ILE A 455 30.32 12.88 -6.44
C ILE A 455 31.61 12.74 -5.61
N ASP A 456 31.46 12.78 -4.28
CA ASP A 456 32.58 12.64 -3.35
C ASP A 456 32.59 11.28 -2.67
N ARG A 457 31.46 10.58 -2.64
CA ARG A 457 31.29 9.30 -1.94
C ARG A 457 30.05 8.54 -2.38
N VAL A 458 30.06 7.23 -2.13
CA VAL A 458 28.92 6.34 -2.32
C VAL A 458 28.57 5.61 -1.03
N TYR A 459 27.29 5.46 -0.74
CA TYR A 459 26.78 4.70 0.40
C TYR A 459 25.81 3.61 -0.06
N ILE A 460 26.14 2.34 0.20
CA ILE A 460 25.31 1.17 -0.10
C ILE A 460 24.95 0.51 1.23
N GLY A 461 23.69 0.65 1.63
CA GLY A 461 23.16 0.18 2.91
C GLY A 461 21.73 0.64 3.16
N SER A 462 21.28 0.58 4.43
CA SER A 462 19.91 0.86 4.91
C SER A 462 18.89 -0.28 4.65
N CYS A 463 17.67 -0.14 5.18
CA CYS A 463 16.56 -1.06 4.92
C CYS A 463 16.16 -1.15 3.43
N THR A 464 16.53 -0.15 2.62
CA THR A 464 16.23 -0.11 1.17
C THR A 464 17.38 -0.54 0.27
N GLY A 465 18.61 -0.65 0.78
CA GLY A 465 19.78 -0.97 -0.06
C GLY A 465 20.90 -1.74 0.63
N GLY A 466 20.62 -2.33 1.79
CA GLY A 466 21.57 -3.12 2.58
C GLY A 466 21.17 -4.58 2.74
N LYS A 467 20.35 -5.13 1.85
CA LYS A 467 19.95 -6.54 1.86
C LYS A 467 20.90 -7.38 1.00
N THR A 468 20.79 -8.70 1.05
CA THR A 468 21.77 -9.60 0.39
C THR A 468 21.77 -9.37 -1.12
N GLU A 469 20.59 -9.26 -1.73
CA GLU A 469 20.47 -9.01 -3.17
C GLU A 469 21.01 -7.63 -3.58
N ASP A 470 20.94 -6.63 -2.69
CA ASP A 470 21.47 -5.29 -2.95
C ASP A 470 23.01 -5.33 -3.09
N PHE A 471 23.70 -6.09 -2.23
CA PHE A 471 25.15 -6.27 -2.34
C PHE A 471 25.55 -7.15 -3.52
N MET A 472 24.77 -8.19 -3.83
CA MET A 472 24.97 -9.01 -5.03
C MET A 472 24.88 -8.14 -6.30
N ALA A 473 23.90 -7.24 -6.35
CA ALA A 473 23.73 -6.29 -7.44
C ALA A 473 24.93 -5.35 -7.58
N ALA A 474 25.40 -4.74 -6.48
CA ALA A 474 26.60 -3.90 -6.51
C ALA A 474 27.85 -4.69 -6.96
N ALA A 475 28.03 -5.92 -6.45
CA ALA A 475 29.15 -6.78 -6.81
C ALA A 475 29.13 -7.17 -8.30
N LYS A 476 27.95 -7.42 -8.89
CA LYS A 476 27.80 -7.69 -10.33
C LYS A 476 28.38 -6.54 -11.17
N VAL A 477 28.11 -5.29 -10.80
CA VAL A 477 28.64 -4.10 -11.52
C VAL A 477 30.15 -4.00 -11.39
N PHE A 478 30.70 -4.16 -10.18
CA PHE A 478 32.14 -4.12 -9.96
C PHE A 478 32.88 -5.24 -10.71
N LEU A 479 32.32 -6.45 -10.67
CA LEU A 479 32.86 -7.60 -11.39
C LEU A 479 32.86 -7.37 -12.90
N ALA A 480 31.73 -6.92 -13.47
CA ALA A 480 31.62 -6.64 -14.90
C ALA A 480 32.58 -5.53 -15.35
N SER A 481 32.80 -4.52 -14.51
CA SER A 481 33.72 -3.44 -14.84
C SER A 481 35.20 -3.83 -14.72
N GLY A 482 35.59 -4.62 -13.72
CA GLY A 482 36.99 -4.90 -13.38
C GLY A 482 37.82 -3.68 -12.98
N LYS A 483 37.19 -2.53 -12.70
CA LYS A 483 37.85 -1.27 -12.33
C LYS A 483 37.82 -1.04 -10.82
N LYS A 484 38.72 -0.17 -10.34
CA LYS A 484 38.72 0.34 -8.97
C LYS A 484 37.74 1.51 -8.82
N VAL A 485 37.12 1.63 -7.65
CA VAL A 485 36.30 2.80 -7.29
C VAL A 485 37.17 4.06 -7.25
N LYS A 486 36.58 5.20 -7.62
CA LYS A 486 37.26 6.51 -7.62
C LYS A 486 36.94 7.36 -6.40
N VAL A 487 35.90 6.99 -5.66
CA VAL A 487 35.45 7.67 -4.45
C VAL A 487 35.25 6.67 -3.31
N PRO A 488 35.41 7.09 -2.04
CA PRO A 488 35.07 6.27 -0.89
C PRO A 488 33.67 5.66 -1.02
N THR A 489 33.61 4.34 -0.88
CA THR A 489 32.39 3.56 -1.10
C THR A 489 32.10 2.75 0.16
N TYR A 490 31.11 3.22 0.91
CA TYR A 490 30.74 2.70 2.22
C TYR A 490 29.70 1.59 2.06
N LEU A 491 29.98 0.43 2.63
CA LEU A 491 29.13 -0.75 2.57
C LEU A 491 28.57 -1.05 3.97
N VAL A 492 27.25 -0.98 4.14
CA VAL A 492 26.59 -1.17 5.46
C VAL A 492 25.48 -2.20 5.35
N PRO A 493 25.76 -3.47 5.69
CA PRO A 493 24.75 -4.52 5.75
C PRO A 493 23.58 -4.16 6.67
N ALA A 494 22.38 -4.56 6.31
CA ALA A 494 21.20 -4.31 7.14
C ALA A 494 21.17 -5.22 8.36
N THR A 495 21.52 -6.51 8.21
CA THR A 495 21.47 -7.48 9.31
C THR A 495 22.75 -8.29 9.42
N GLN A 496 22.95 -8.95 10.56
CA GLN A 496 24.07 -9.87 10.76
C GLN A 496 24.05 -11.01 9.74
N LYS A 497 22.86 -11.51 9.37
CA LYS A 497 22.72 -12.48 8.29
C LYS A 497 23.26 -11.93 6.97
N VAL A 498 22.87 -10.71 6.59
CA VAL A 498 23.37 -10.09 5.34
C VAL A 498 24.87 -9.88 5.38
N TRP A 499 25.40 -9.46 6.53
CA TRP A 499 26.84 -9.35 6.72
C TRP A 499 27.53 -10.70 6.46
N MET A 500 27.05 -11.79 7.06
CA MET A 500 27.58 -13.13 6.78
C MET A 500 27.46 -13.52 5.31
N ASP A 501 26.32 -13.23 4.68
CA ASP A 501 26.08 -13.53 3.27
C ASP A 501 27.12 -12.81 2.37
N VAL A 502 27.47 -11.55 2.66
CA VAL A 502 28.49 -10.79 1.91
C VAL A 502 29.87 -11.48 1.94
N TYR A 503 30.20 -12.17 3.02
CA TYR A 503 31.48 -12.88 3.16
C TYR A 503 31.44 -14.35 2.73
N SER A 504 30.26 -14.95 2.55
CA SER A 504 30.11 -16.40 2.36
C SER A 504 29.43 -16.82 1.07
N LEU A 505 28.52 -16.00 0.54
CA LEU A 505 27.81 -16.34 -0.70
C LEU A 505 28.66 -15.95 -1.92
N PRO A 506 28.90 -16.91 -2.84
CA PRO A 506 29.58 -16.61 -4.10
C PRO A 506 28.65 -15.81 -5.02
N VAL A 507 29.20 -14.80 -5.68
CA VAL A 507 28.50 -14.02 -6.70
C VAL A 507 28.38 -14.87 -7.98
N PRO A 508 27.18 -15.04 -8.56
CA PRO A 508 27.03 -15.78 -9.81
C PRO A 508 27.93 -15.22 -10.92
N GLY A 509 28.63 -16.11 -11.64
CA GLY A 509 29.54 -15.72 -12.71
C GLY A 509 30.91 -15.19 -12.27
N SER A 510 31.20 -15.12 -10.97
CA SER A 510 32.48 -14.58 -10.45
C SER A 510 33.63 -15.59 -10.37
N GLY A 511 33.40 -16.85 -10.75
CA GLY A 511 34.37 -17.93 -10.53
C GLY A 511 34.50 -18.34 -9.05
N GLY A 512 33.47 -18.10 -8.24
CA GLY A 512 33.42 -18.49 -6.83
C GLY A 512 33.83 -17.38 -5.84
N LYS A 513 34.09 -16.16 -6.32
CA LYS A 513 34.35 -15.01 -5.46
C LYS A 513 33.11 -14.56 -4.71
N THR A 514 33.27 -14.20 -3.45
CA THR A 514 32.22 -13.61 -2.62
C THR A 514 32.08 -12.11 -2.87
N CYS A 515 30.99 -11.49 -2.39
CA CYS A 515 30.82 -10.05 -2.48
C CYS A 515 32.00 -9.31 -1.81
N SER A 516 32.44 -9.74 -0.63
CA SER A 516 33.54 -9.08 0.08
C SER A 516 34.84 -9.06 -0.73
N GLN A 517 35.18 -10.18 -1.38
CA GLN A 517 36.38 -10.27 -2.22
C GLN A 517 36.29 -9.33 -3.41
N ILE A 518 35.13 -9.26 -4.07
CA ILE A 518 34.90 -8.33 -5.18
C ILE A 518 34.98 -6.87 -4.71
N PHE A 519 34.43 -6.56 -3.54
CA PHE A 519 34.49 -5.21 -2.97
C PHE A 519 35.92 -4.78 -2.60
N GLU A 520 36.70 -5.67 -2.00
CA GLU A 520 38.12 -5.45 -1.71
C GLU A 520 38.93 -5.27 -3.00
N GLU A 521 38.69 -6.13 -4.00
CA GLU A 521 39.27 -6.01 -5.34
C GLU A 521 38.83 -4.73 -6.07
N ALA A 522 37.65 -4.18 -5.79
CA ALA A 522 37.22 -2.89 -6.32
C ALA A 522 37.79 -1.70 -5.52
N GLY A 523 38.32 -1.93 -4.31
CA GLY A 523 38.82 -0.88 -3.42
C GLY A 523 37.75 -0.16 -2.62
N CYS A 524 36.60 -0.82 -2.36
CA CYS A 524 35.58 -0.31 -1.45
C CYS A 524 36.06 -0.38 0.00
N ASP A 525 35.42 0.40 0.88
CA ASP A 525 35.64 0.26 2.32
C ASP A 525 35.14 -1.11 2.80
N THR A 526 35.82 -1.69 3.80
CA THR A 526 35.41 -2.96 4.39
C THR A 526 33.96 -2.86 4.91
N PRO A 527 33.09 -3.84 4.60
CA PRO A 527 31.73 -3.88 5.10
C PRO A 527 31.64 -3.61 6.60
N ALA A 528 30.89 -2.57 6.96
CA ALA A 528 30.69 -2.15 8.33
C ALA A 528 29.79 -3.12 9.09
N SER A 529 29.69 -2.91 10.40
CA SER A 529 28.77 -3.67 11.24
C SER A 529 27.31 -3.34 10.91
N PRO A 530 26.39 -4.33 11.01
CA PRO A 530 25.04 -4.16 10.51
C PRO A 530 24.26 -3.06 11.23
N SER A 531 23.81 -2.01 10.57
CA SER A 531 23.03 -0.96 11.24
C SER A 531 22.36 -0.02 10.25
N CYS A 532 21.49 0.87 10.76
CA CYS A 532 20.98 1.99 9.96
C CYS A 532 22.08 3.01 9.62
N ALA A 533 23.14 3.08 10.44
CA ALA A 533 24.28 3.99 10.30
C ALA A 533 23.86 5.42 9.86
N ALA A 534 24.50 5.98 8.82
CA ALA A 534 24.27 7.33 8.33
C ALA A 534 22.83 7.61 7.86
N CYS A 535 21.95 6.60 7.71
CA CYS A 535 20.59 6.77 7.17
C CYS A 535 19.71 7.75 7.96
N LEU A 536 19.89 7.84 9.30
CA LEU A 536 19.13 8.75 10.18
C LEU A 536 19.95 9.97 10.62
N GLY A 537 21.23 10.07 10.24
CA GLY A 537 22.05 11.23 10.60
C GLY A 537 22.33 11.33 12.11
N GLY A 538 22.49 10.18 12.77
CA GLY A 538 22.72 10.02 14.20
C GLY A 538 23.95 10.76 14.77
N PRO A 539 24.46 10.36 15.95
CA PRO A 539 25.60 11.00 16.60
C PRO A 539 26.82 11.17 15.69
N LYS A 540 27.72 12.11 16.03
CA LYS A 540 28.86 12.49 15.15
C LYS A 540 29.80 11.33 14.81
N ASP A 541 29.89 10.32 15.65
CA ASP A 541 30.71 9.12 15.45
C ASP A 541 29.99 8.01 14.66
N THR A 542 28.75 8.23 14.23
CA THR A 542 28.01 7.29 13.38
C THR A 542 28.82 6.99 12.11
N TYR A 543 29.00 5.70 11.81
CA TYR A 543 29.74 5.26 10.64
C TYR A 543 29.19 5.87 9.35
N ALA A 544 30.10 6.32 8.49
CA ALA A 544 29.79 6.98 7.22
C ALA A 544 28.91 8.25 7.32
N ARG A 545 28.73 8.86 8.50
CA ARG A 545 28.04 10.15 8.63
C ARG A 545 28.78 11.25 7.85
N MET A 546 28.03 12.16 7.23
CA MET A 546 28.57 13.36 6.59
C MET A 546 28.77 14.44 7.67
N ASN A 547 29.91 14.44 8.35
CA ASN A 547 30.10 15.27 9.56
C ASN A 547 30.29 16.76 9.27
N GLU A 548 31.29 17.10 8.47
CA GLU A 548 31.68 18.48 8.19
C GLU A 548 31.97 18.67 6.70
N PRO A 549 31.72 19.88 6.16
CA PRO A 549 32.18 20.25 4.83
C PRO A 549 33.71 20.15 4.80
N GLN A 550 34.29 19.57 3.75
CA GLN A 550 35.75 19.60 3.63
C GLN A 550 36.19 21.03 3.35
N ALA A 551 37.11 21.56 4.15
CA ALA A 551 37.78 22.81 3.84
C ALA A 551 38.62 22.58 2.58
N SER A 552 38.48 23.44 1.56
CA SER A 552 39.40 23.39 0.44
C SER A 552 40.82 23.66 0.96
N SER A 553 41.80 22.91 0.48
CA SER A 553 43.22 23.11 0.79
C SER A 553 43.78 24.41 0.16
N LEU A 554 42.96 25.16 -0.58
CA LEU A 554 43.29 26.41 -1.24
C LEU A 554 42.78 27.60 -0.41
N PRO A 555 43.66 28.44 0.15
CA PRO A 555 43.29 29.57 1.03
C PRO A 555 42.29 30.57 0.42
N VAL A 556 42.15 30.58 -0.91
CA VAL A 556 41.33 31.52 -1.69
C VAL A 556 39.93 30.95 -2.00
N LEU A 557 39.74 29.63 -1.86
CA LEU A 557 38.45 28.94 -2.01
C LEU A 557 37.95 28.53 -0.62
N LYS A 558 37.66 29.52 0.22
CA LYS A 558 36.94 29.34 1.49
C LYS A 558 35.44 29.07 1.30
N HIS A 559 35.02 28.68 0.10
CA HIS A 559 33.68 28.18 -0.15
C HIS A 559 33.59 26.72 0.32
N LEU A 560 32.54 26.38 1.08
CA LEU A 560 32.27 25.02 1.53
C LEU A 560 32.35 24.05 0.35
N VAL A 561 33.18 23.01 0.45
CA VAL A 561 33.02 21.83 -0.42
C VAL A 561 31.79 21.09 0.09
N ILE A 562 30.68 21.24 -0.64
CA ILE A 562 29.47 20.47 -0.42
C ILE A 562 29.78 19.02 -0.76
N GLN A 563 29.72 18.14 0.24
CA GLN A 563 29.83 16.70 -0.02
C GLN A 563 28.60 16.21 -0.76
N VAL A 564 28.81 15.58 -1.92
CA VAL A 564 27.79 14.94 -2.72
C VAL A 564 27.91 13.41 -2.56
N CYS A 565 26.83 12.77 -2.12
CA CYS A 565 26.76 11.33 -1.91
C CYS A 565 25.70 10.71 -2.82
N VAL A 566 26.04 9.63 -3.53
CA VAL A 566 25.03 8.72 -4.09
C VAL A 566 24.76 7.64 -3.05
N SER A 567 23.49 7.48 -2.67
CA SER A 567 23.08 6.64 -1.56
C SER A 567 21.92 5.72 -1.94
N THR A 568 21.94 4.50 -1.44
CA THR A 568 20.81 3.56 -1.57
C THR A 568 19.76 3.71 -0.48
N THR A 569 19.89 4.72 0.39
CA THR A 569 18.89 5.07 1.43
C THR A 569 17.57 5.56 0.83
N ASN A 570 16.56 5.77 1.67
CA ASN A 570 15.21 6.20 1.28
C ASN A 570 14.96 7.72 1.35
N ARG A 571 15.84 8.50 1.99
CA ARG A 571 15.65 9.95 2.22
C ARG A 571 16.89 10.78 1.90
N ASN A 572 16.68 11.93 1.29
CA ASN A 572 17.71 12.91 0.93
C ASN A 572 17.41 14.36 1.38
N PHE A 573 16.57 14.52 2.40
CA PHE A 573 16.30 15.84 3.01
C PHE A 573 17.57 16.49 3.58
N PRO A 574 17.63 17.82 3.71
CA PRO A 574 18.81 18.50 4.24
C PRO A 574 19.18 18.00 5.63
N GLY A 575 20.45 17.62 5.82
CA GLY A 575 20.96 17.09 7.10
C GLY A 575 20.61 15.63 7.38
N ARG A 576 19.94 14.92 6.46
CA ARG A 576 19.47 13.55 6.70
C ARG A 576 20.62 12.56 6.98
N MET A 577 21.76 12.72 6.31
CA MET A 577 22.96 11.89 6.51
C MET A 577 24.05 12.59 7.32
N GLY A 578 23.73 13.71 7.99
CA GLY A 578 24.66 14.47 8.82
C GLY A 578 24.56 15.98 8.60
N HIS A 579 25.51 16.55 7.86
CA HIS A 579 25.62 17.98 7.66
C HIS A 579 24.49 18.52 6.76
N LYS A 580 23.94 19.70 7.09
CA LYS A 580 22.78 20.28 6.41
C LYS A 580 23.03 20.59 4.93
N GLU A 581 24.24 21.04 4.61
CA GLU A 581 24.67 21.34 3.24
C GLU A 581 25.00 20.09 2.42
N GLY A 582 25.03 18.90 3.03
CA GLY A 582 25.29 17.65 2.31
C GLY A 582 24.21 17.35 1.28
N GLN A 583 24.62 16.97 0.08
CA GLN A 583 23.72 16.61 -1.01
C GLN A 583 23.68 15.10 -1.18
N VAL A 584 22.48 14.52 -1.18
CA VAL A 584 22.27 13.08 -1.32
C VAL A 584 21.42 12.79 -2.55
N TYR A 585 21.96 11.99 -3.47
CA TYR A 585 21.26 11.44 -4.63
C TYR A 585 20.82 10.01 -4.29
N LEU A 586 19.52 9.75 -4.27
CA LEU A 586 19.01 8.41 -4.00
C LEU A 586 19.04 7.58 -5.28
N ALA A 587 19.56 6.37 -5.21
CA ALA A 587 19.71 5.51 -6.38
C ALA A 587 19.61 4.03 -6.03
N SER A 588 19.45 3.17 -7.04
CA SER A 588 19.58 1.72 -6.91
C SER A 588 21.03 1.29 -6.63
N PRO A 589 21.26 0.11 -6.01
CA PRO A 589 22.60 -0.45 -5.84
C PRO A 589 23.41 -0.52 -7.14
N TYR A 590 22.78 -0.79 -8.28
CA TYR A 590 23.43 -0.75 -9.59
C TYR A 590 23.96 0.65 -9.92
N THR A 591 23.09 1.66 -9.85
CA THR A 591 23.46 3.06 -10.14
C THR A 591 24.50 3.57 -9.15
N ALA A 592 24.41 3.20 -7.87
CA ALA A 592 25.38 3.56 -6.84
C ALA A 592 26.77 2.96 -7.12
N ALA A 593 26.85 1.66 -7.44
CA ALA A 593 28.10 0.98 -7.79
C ALA A 593 28.72 1.55 -9.09
N ALA A 594 27.91 1.80 -10.11
CA ALA A 594 28.37 2.43 -11.35
C ALA A 594 28.95 3.83 -11.08
N SER A 595 28.29 4.61 -10.24
CA SER A 595 28.75 5.95 -9.87
C SER A 595 30.05 5.93 -9.06
N ALA A 596 30.25 4.91 -8.21
CA ALA A 596 31.50 4.71 -7.48
C ALA A 596 32.71 4.50 -8.41
N LEU A 597 32.51 3.81 -9.53
CA LEU A 597 33.55 3.52 -10.53
C LEU A 597 33.94 4.76 -11.36
N THR A 598 33.01 5.69 -11.58
CA THR A 598 33.25 6.85 -12.44
C THR A 598 33.61 8.12 -11.68
N GLY A 599 33.17 8.23 -10.42
CA GLY A 599 33.25 9.46 -9.61
C GLY A 599 32.19 10.50 -9.97
N TYR A 600 31.18 10.11 -10.76
CA TYR A 600 30.04 10.93 -11.17
C TYR A 600 28.75 10.11 -11.04
N VAL A 601 27.58 10.74 -11.02
CA VAL A 601 26.33 9.97 -11.17
C VAL A 601 26.35 9.26 -12.53
N THR A 602 26.15 7.95 -12.55
CA THR A 602 26.35 7.14 -13.76
C THR A 602 25.23 6.15 -13.98
N ASP A 603 24.82 6.01 -15.25
CA ASP A 603 23.86 5.02 -15.69
C ASP A 603 24.50 3.62 -15.65
N PRO A 604 23.93 2.65 -14.91
CA PRO A 604 24.54 1.33 -14.75
C PRO A 604 24.63 0.52 -16.06
N ARG A 605 23.89 0.91 -17.10
CA ARG A 605 23.98 0.28 -18.43
C ARG A 605 25.35 0.44 -19.08
N GLU A 606 26.19 1.36 -18.61
CA GLU A 606 27.58 1.46 -19.06
C GLU A 606 28.44 0.24 -18.68
N PHE A 607 27.98 -0.58 -17.73
CA PHE A 607 28.71 -1.75 -17.22
C PHE A 607 27.96 -3.07 -17.31
N LEU A 608 26.62 -3.05 -17.44
CA LEU A 608 25.76 -4.25 -17.37
C LEU A 608 25.25 -4.73 -18.74
N GLN A 609 25.75 -4.18 -19.85
CA GLN A 609 25.35 -4.59 -21.21
C GLN A 609 26.09 -5.83 -21.72
#